data_AF-A0A0E3PLR8-F1
#
_entry.id   AF-A0A0E3PLR8-F1
#
_cell.length_a   1.000
_cell.length_b   1.000
_cell.length_c   1.000
_cell.angle_alpha   90.00
_cell.angle_beta   90.00
_cell.angle_gamma   90.00
#
_symmetry.space_group_name_H-M   'P 1'
#
loop_
_entity.id
_entity.type
_entity.pdbx_description
1 polymer ?
#
loop_
_entity_poly.entity_id
_entity_poly.type
_entity_poly.pdbx_seq_one_letter_code
_entity_poly.pdbx_strand_id
1 'polypeptide(L)'
;MPLKIKNQTKKKGEIPIPAIIPESEVEAASLEILSELGYDYLYGPDIAPETEDAEREDFGIFILPRRLRAAVDRLNPKIPAGAREEAIKKVLRAESQDLVHNNRAFHSMLANGVDGSRPLQW
;
A
#
# COMPACT_ATOMS: atom_id res chain seq x y z
N MET A 1 -24.96 -28.83 -49.74
CA MET A 1 -26.06 -28.87 -48.74
C MET A 1 -25.72 -27.89 -47.62
N PRO A 2 -26.51 -26.83 -47.38
CA PRO A 2 -26.22 -25.86 -46.33
C PRO A 2 -26.91 -26.22 -45.00
N LEU A 3 -26.16 -26.12 -43.90
CA LEU A 3 -26.67 -26.29 -42.53
C LEU A 3 -27.40 -25.01 -42.08
N LYS A 4 -28.68 -25.15 -41.71
CA LYS A 4 -29.50 -24.08 -41.13
C LYS A 4 -29.03 -23.79 -39.70
N ILE A 5 -28.53 -22.58 -39.46
CA ILE A 5 -28.27 -22.07 -38.11
C ILE A 5 -29.64 -21.76 -37.49
N LYS A 6 -30.01 -22.49 -36.43
CA LYS A 6 -31.27 -22.27 -35.71
C LYS A 6 -31.16 -21.00 -34.88
N ASN A 7 -32.10 -20.08 -35.10
CA ASN A 7 -32.34 -18.89 -34.29
C ASN A 7 -32.42 -19.26 -32.80
N GLN A 8 -31.49 -18.75 -32.00
CA GLN A 8 -31.66 -18.71 -30.55
C GLN A 8 -32.63 -17.59 -30.21
N THR A 9 -33.81 -17.98 -29.76
CA THR A 9 -34.82 -17.10 -29.18
C THR A 9 -34.25 -16.40 -27.94
N LYS A 10 -34.00 -15.09 -28.03
CA LYS A 10 -33.80 -14.23 -26.85
C LYS A 10 -35.04 -14.35 -25.96
N LYS A 11 -34.90 -14.93 -24.76
CA LYS A 11 -35.93 -14.81 -23.72
C LYS A 11 -35.95 -13.36 -23.25
N LYS A 12 -37.05 -12.68 -23.55
CA LYS A 12 -37.36 -11.31 -23.13
C LYS A 12 -37.59 -11.33 -21.61
N GLY A 13 -36.56 -11.01 -20.82
CA GLY A 13 -36.69 -10.91 -19.36
C GLY A 13 -35.44 -11.22 -18.52
N GLU A 14 -34.34 -11.69 -19.09
CA GLU A 14 -33.08 -11.84 -18.33
C GLU A 14 -32.41 -10.48 -18.15
N ILE A 15 -32.38 -9.98 -16.92
CA ILE A 15 -31.46 -8.93 -16.52
C ILE A 15 -30.06 -9.52 -16.73
N PRO A 16 -29.19 -8.93 -17.58
CA PRO A 16 -27.83 -9.42 -17.71
C PRO A 16 -27.18 -9.36 -16.33
N ILE A 17 -26.73 -10.51 -15.83
CA ILE A 17 -25.89 -10.56 -14.64
C ILE A 17 -24.69 -9.68 -14.95
N PRO A 18 -24.38 -8.65 -14.14
CA PRO A 18 -23.21 -7.84 -14.39
C PRO A 18 -22.00 -8.77 -14.51
N ALA A 19 -21.17 -8.55 -15.51
CA ALA A 19 -19.94 -9.30 -15.65
C ALA A 19 -19.17 -9.15 -14.34
N ILE A 20 -19.00 -10.25 -13.61
CA ILE A 20 -18.25 -10.26 -12.36
C ILE A 20 -16.79 -10.15 -12.76
N ILE A 21 -16.18 -9.01 -12.43
CA ILE A 21 -14.73 -8.83 -12.57
C ILE A 21 -14.09 -9.53 -11.37
N PRO A 22 -13.26 -10.57 -11.58
CA PRO A 22 -12.59 -11.25 -10.48
C PRO A 22 -11.53 -10.35 -9.84
N GLU A 23 -11.23 -10.58 -8.56
CA GLU A 23 -10.20 -9.83 -7.83
C GLU A 23 -8.83 -9.88 -8.53
N SER A 24 -8.51 -11.00 -9.18
CA SER A 24 -7.28 -11.18 -9.94
C SER A 24 -7.17 -10.26 -11.17
N GLU A 25 -8.29 -9.92 -11.82
CA GLU A 25 -8.29 -8.98 -12.94
C GLU A 25 -8.11 -7.54 -12.45
N VAL A 26 -8.73 -7.18 -11.33
CA VAL A 26 -8.54 -5.88 -10.67
C VAL A 26 -7.11 -5.71 -10.17
N GLU A 27 -6.53 -6.76 -9.57
CA GLU A 27 -5.13 -6.77 -9.13
C GLU A 27 -4.19 -6.59 -10.32
N ALA A 28 -4.35 -7.37 -11.39
CA ALA A 28 -3.50 -7.27 -12.58
C ALA A 28 -3.54 -5.86 -13.21
N ALA A 29 -4.73 -5.28 -13.37
CA ALA A 29 -4.86 -3.92 -13.88
C ALA A 29 -4.23 -2.87 -12.95
N SER A 30 -4.34 -3.05 -11.63
CA SER A 30 -3.72 -2.14 -10.66
C SER A 30 -2.19 -2.20 -10.71
N LEU A 31 -1.62 -3.40 -10.84
CA LEU A 31 -0.18 -3.60 -10.98
C LEU A 31 0.36 -2.99 -12.27
N GLU A 32 -0.36 -3.12 -13.39
CA GLU A 32 -0.01 -2.51 -14.66
C GLU A 32 0.06 -0.97 -14.52
N ILE A 33 -1.00 -0.34 -14.01
CA ILE A 33 -1.07 1.11 -13.80
C ILE A 33 0.08 1.60 -12.90
N LEU A 34 0.33 0.92 -11.78
CA LEU A 34 1.39 1.31 -10.86
C LEU A 34 2.79 1.13 -11.47
N SER A 35 2.99 0.06 -12.25
CA SER A 35 4.25 -0.18 -12.95
C SER A 35 4.53 0.90 -13.99
N GLU A 36 3.52 1.35 -14.74
CA GLU A 36 3.63 2.46 -15.69
C GLU A 36 4.01 3.78 -15.00
N LEU A 37 3.57 3.99 -13.76
CA LEU A 37 3.94 5.13 -12.93
C LEU A 37 5.34 5.00 -12.30
N GLY A 38 6.05 3.89 -12.55
CA GLY A 38 7.39 3.62 -12.06
C GLY A 38 7.45 3.04 -10.65
N TYR A 39 6.36 2.44 -10.16
CA TYR A 39 6.38 1.71 -8.90
C TYR A 39 6.91 0.29 -9.11
N ASP A 40 7.84 -0.12 -8.26
CA ASP A 40 8.31 -1.50 -8.21
C ASP A 40 7.25 -2.42 -7.57
N TYR A 41 7.07 -3.60 -8.15
CA TYR A 41 6.23 -4.65 -7.60
C TYR A 41 7.08 -5.71 -6.89
N LEU A 42 6.59 -6.17 -5.75
CA LEU A 42 7.13 -7.31 -5.03
C LEU A 42 6.01 -8.23 -4.57
N TYR A 43 6.27 -9.53 -4.65
CA TYR A 43 5.33 -10.53 -4.25
C TYR A 43 5.29 -10.61 -2.71
N GLY A 44 4.10 -10.41 -2.13
CA GLY A 44 3.92 -10.30 -0.69
C GLY A 44 4.49 -11.48 0.13
N PRO A 45 4.31 -12.74 -0.31
CA PRO A 45 4.91 -13.91 0.35
C PRO A 45 6.44 -13.90 0.42
N ASP A 46 7.13 -13.27 -0.51
CA ASP A 46 8.60 -13.24 -0.52
C ASP A 46 9.17 -12.36 0.61
N ILE A 47 8.37 -11.42 1.13
CA ILE A 47 8.73 -10.52 2.24
C ILE A 47 7.96 -10.82 3.54
N ALA A 48 7.28 -11.97 3.59
CA ALA A 48 6.48 -12.39 4.73
C ALA A 48 7.36 -12.70 5.96
N PRO A 49 6.78 -12.75 7.17
CA PRO A 49 7.50 -13.23 8.35
C PRO A 49 8.09 -14.62 8.10
N GLU A 50 9.23 -14.92 8.74
CA GLU A 50 9.90 -16.22 8.69
C GLU A 50 10.48 -16.63 7.31
N THR A 51 10.62 -15.68 6.39
CA THR A 51 11.33 -15.86 5.12
C THR A 51 12.77 -15.34 5.18
N GLU A 52 13.63 -15.75 4.24
CA GLU A 52 15.03 -15.27 4.17
C GLU A 52 15.11 -13.75 3.93
N ASP A 53 14.20 -13.22 3.12
CA ASP A 53 14.08 -11.80 2.77
C ASP A 53 12.95 -11.09 3.56
N ALA A 54 12.61 -11.60 4.75
CA ALA A 54 11.53 -11.07 5.57
C ALA A 54 11.71 -9.56 5.86
N GLU A 55 10.75 -8.76 5.39
CA GLU A 55 10.66 -7.35 5.75
C GLU A 55 9.57 -7.06 6.79
N ARG A 56 8.72 -8.05 7.04
CA ARG A 56 7.61 -7.99 8.00
C ARG A 56 7.91 -8.86 9.20
N GLU A 57 7.72 -8.32 10.39
CA GLU A 57 7.76 -9.10 11.64
C GLU A 57 6.46 -9.89 11.83
N ASP A 58 5.33 -9.31 11.42
CA ASP A 58 4.01 -9.95 11.39
C ASP A 58 3.15 -9.38 10.25
N PHE A 59 2.00 -10.00 9.96
CA PHE A 59 1.10 -9.57 8.89
C PHE A 59 0.31 -8.28 9.19
N GLY A 60 0.29 -7.82 10.44
CA GLY A 60 -0.27 -6.54 10.88
C GLY A 60 0.69 -5.36 10.71
N ILE A 61 1.93 -5.59 10.27
CA ILE A 61 2.87 -4.52 9.92
C ILE A 61 2.47 -3.89 8.58
N PHE A 62 2.12 -2.61 8.63
CA PHE A 62 1.76 -1.80 7.44
C PHE A 62 2.92 -0.90 6.96
N ILE A 63 3.86 -0.56 7.84
CA ILE A 63 5.05 0.24 7.51
C ILE A 63 6.27 -0.66 7.58
N LEU A 64 7.03 -0.75 6.49
CA LEU A 64 8.28 -1.53 6.44
C LEU A 64 9.45 -0.68 6.97
N PRO A 65 9.95 -0.90 8.21
CA PRO A 65 10.86 0.05 8.87
C PRO A 65 12.20 0.19 8.16
N ARG A 66 12.72 -0.90 7.59
CA ARG A 66 13.97 -0.92 6.81
C ARG A 66 13.86 -0.01 5.57
N ARG A 67 12.77 -0.14 4.82
CA ARG A 67 12.51 0.71 3.64
C ARG A 67 12.30 2.16 4.02
N LEU A 68 11.53 2.42 5.07
CA LEU A 68 11.30 3.77 5.57
C LEU A 68 12.64 4.46 5.90
N ARG A 69 13.51 3.77 6.64
CA ARG A 69 14.82 4.30 7.03
C ARG A 69 15.71 4.59 5.83
N ALA A 70 15.81 3.63 4.89
CA ALA A 70 16.56 3.81 3.66
C ALA A 70 16.02 4.99 2.81
N ALA A 71 14.71 5.15 2.74
CA ALA A 71 14.08 6.26 2.04
C ALA A 71 14.36 7.61 2.73
N VAL A 72 14.24 7.68 4.06
CA VAL A 72 14.54 8.90 4.83
C VAL A 72 16.00 9.31 4.67
N ASP A 73 16.94 8.36 4.74
CA ASP A 73 18.37 8.61 4.54
C ASP A 73 18.67 9.10 3.12
N ARG A 74 18.07 8.47 2.10
CA ARG A 74 18.25 8.83 0.68
C ARG A 74 17.68 10.22 0.36
N LEU A 75 16.50 10.54 0.89
CA LEU A 75 15.81 11.80 0.60
C LEU A 75 16.37 12.98 1.41
N ASN A 76 16.94 12.72 2.58
CA ASN A 76 17.37 13.77 3.51
C ASN A 76 18.85 13.70 3.90
N PRO A 77 19.81 13.62 2.94
CA PRO A 77 21.22 13.41 3.26
C PRO A 77 21.86 14.57 4.06
N LYS A 78 21.28 15.77 3.99
CA LYS A 78 21.77 16.97 4.69
C LYS A 78 21.26 17.08 6.13
N ILE A 79 20.23 16.32 6.52
CA ILE A 79 19.68 16.35 7.88
C ILE A 79 20.54 15.45 8.76
N PRO A 80 20.95 15.88 9.98
CA PRO A 80 21.72 15.03 10.88
C PRO A 80 21.04 13.69 11.18
N ALA A 81 21.83 12.61 11.28
CA ALA A 81 21.31 11.26 11.50
C ALA A 81 20.39 11.16 12.73
N GLY A 82 20.72 11.86 13.83
CA GLY A 82 19.86 11.90 15.02
C GLY A 82 18.48 12.51 14.76
N ALA A 83 18.39 13.57 13.96
CA ALA A 83 17.11 14.19 13.62
C ALA A 83 16.28 13.31 12.67
N ARG A 84 16.92 12.63 11.71
CA ARG A 84 16.26 11.62 10.87
C ARG A 84 15.70 10.49 11.71
N GLU A 85 16.44 10.08 12.74
CA GLU A 85 16.02 9.01 13.62
C GLU A 85 14.81 9.35 14.48
N GLU A 86 14.80 10.55 15.05
CA GLU A 86 13.65 11.01 15.82
C GLU A 86 12.39 11.13 14.94
N ALA A 87 12.55 11.55 13.69
CA ALA A 87 11.44 11.57 12.73
C ALA A 87 10.91 10.17 12.42
N ILE A 88 11.78 9.19 12.18
CA ILE A 88 11.39 7.79 11.94
C ILE A 88 10.62 7.24 13.14
N LYS A 89 11.12 7.43 14.37
CA LYS A 89 10.43 6.98 15.59
C LYS A 89 9.05 7.60 15.74
N LYS A 90 8.91 8.89 15.41
CA LYS A 90 7.61 9.58 15.48
C LYS A 90 6.62 9.02 14.47
N VAL A 91 7.07 8.71 13.24
CA VAL A 91 6.24 8.10 12.20
C VAL A 91 5.79 6.68 12.58
N LEU A 92 6.68 5.88 13.19
CA LEU A 92 6.37 4.50 13.59
C LEU A 92 5.50 4.39 14.84
N ARG A 93 5.34 5.48 15.60
CA ARG A 93 4.57 5.48 16.84
C ARG A 93 3.09 5.74 16.54
N ALA A 94 2.23 4.79 16.89
CA ALA A 94 0.80 5.03 16.95
C ALA A 94 0.47 6.01 18.10
N GLU A 95 -0.30 7.06 17.79
CA GLU A 95 -0.70 8.08 18.78
C GLU A 95 -1.98 7.69 19.54
N SER A 96 -2.78 6.77 18.98
CA SER A 96 -4.08 6.34 19.50
C SER A 96 -4.36 4.86 19.21
N GLN A 97 -5.39 4.29 19.84
CA GLN A 97 -5.97 2.99 19.45
C GLN A 97 -6.95 3.13 18.26
N ASP A 98 -7.30 4.36 17.87
CA ASP A 98 -8.16 4.64 16.72
C ASP A 98 -7.37 4.67 15.41
N LEU A 99 -7.65 3.71 14.53
CA LEU A 99 -7.00 3.58 13.22
C LEU A 99 -7.23 4.79 12.31
N VAL A 100 -8.42 5.40 12.34
CA VAL A 100 -8.75 6.56 11.50
C VAL A 100 -7.96 7.78 11.96
N HIS A 101 -7.85 7.96 13.27
CA HIS A 101 -7.03 9.02 13.85
C HIS A 101 -5.56 8.85 13.49
N ASN A 102 -5.01 7.65 13.67
CA ASN A 102 -3.62 7.34 13.32
C ASN A 102 -3.34 7.54 11.83
N ASN A 103 -4.24 7.10 10.94
CA ASN A 103 -4.09 7.29 9.49
C ASN A 103 -4.04 8.78 9.12
N ARG A 104 -4.94 9.60 9.70
CA ARG A 104 -4.95 11.05 9.46
C ARG A 104 -3.67 11.72 9.97
N ALA A 105 -3.18 11.35 11.15
CA ALA A 105 -1.93 11.85 11.70
C ALA A 105 -0.74 11.48 10.80
N PHE A 106 -0.66 10.21 10.37
CA PHE A 106 0.35 9.73 9.43
C PHE A 106 0.31 10.48 8.08
N HIS A 107 -0.88 10.66 7.51
CA HIS A 107 -1.03 11.42 6.26
C HIS A 107 -0.61 12.89 6.43
N SER A 108 -0.90 13.52 7.56
CA SER A 108 -0.43 14.88 7.86
C SER A 108 1.10 14.94 7.93
N MET A 109 1.75 13.96 8.57
CA MET A 109 3.21 13.86 8.62
C MET A 109 3.83 13.69 7.23
N LEU A 110 3.20 12.91 6.34
CA LEU A 110 3.68 12.74 4.96
C LEU A 110 3.55 14.04 4.13
N ALA A 111 2.44 14.76 4.28
CA ALA A 111 2.15 15.95 3.48
C ALA A 111 2.89 17.21 3.97
N ASN A 112 2.96 17.39 5.29
CA ASN A 112 3.49 18.62 5.91
C ASN A 112 4.92 18.43 6.45
N GLY A 113 5.45 17.22 6.42
CA GLY A 113 6.71 16.86 7.06
C GLY A 113 6.56 16.55 8.55
N VAL A 114 7.63 15.99 9.11
CA VAL A 114 7.71 15.64 10.53
C VAL A 114 8.51 16.73 11.23
N ASP A 115 7.87 17.44 12.16
CA ASP A 115 8.60 18.39 12.98
C ASP A 115 9.60 17.63 13.89
N GLY A 116 10.87 18.02 13.77
CA GLY A 116 11.98 17.56 14.62
C GLY A 116 12.01 18.26 15.98
N SER A 117 11.12 19.23 16.21
CA SER A 117 10.94 19.84 17.52
C SER A 117 10.06 18.95 18.40
N ARG A 118 10.67 18.41 19.45
CA ARG A 118 9.98 17.78 20.58
C ARG A 118 9.08 18.85 21.22
N PRO A 119 7.77 18.66 21.39
CA PRO A 119 7.08 19.41 22.43
C PRO A 119 7.63 18.88 23.76
N LEU A 120 8.44 19.68 24.45
CA LEU A 120 8.74 19.45 25.85
C LEU A 120 7.41 19.48 26.60
N GLN A 121 6.96 18.33 27.10
CA GLN A 121 5.93 18.26 28.12
C GLN A 121 6.52 17.45 29.27
N TRP A 122 6.87 18.16 30.35
CA TRP A 122 6.84 17.62 31.71
C TRP A 122 5.38 17.58 32.16
#